data_AF-A0A7C1WEE9-F1
#
_entry.id   AF-A0A7C1WEE9-F1
#
_cell.length_a   1.000
_cell.length_b   1.000
_cell.length_c   1.000
_cell.angle_alpha   90.00
_cell.angle_beta   90.00
_cell.angle_gamma   90.00
#
_symmetry.space_group_name_H-M   'P 1'
#
loop_
_entity.id
_entity.type
_entity.pdbx_description
1 polymer ?
#
loop_
_entity_poly.entity_id
_entity_poly.type
_entity_poly.pdbx_seq_one_letter_code
_entity_poly.pdbx_strand_id
1 'polypeptide(L)'
;MHRIASSDPLALGPRSIALLRREGLLVDPQRLYEGAIIEVACEMSLEDRAPRPEEVDGWLAGRLERTLARILNRDAEWVRNGGGDDPAQAPGAFLARTLRLDPARMDEPTVRFHNLSKRTRRRFFALVLDGWTLTKTAEWFGGDAREIADDLWEALFLLGLAREEHREGMLDELLRRESTLENQP
;
A
#
# COMPACT_ATOMS: atom_id res chain seq x y z
N MET A 1 33.05 -20.55 -0.78
CA MET A 1 31.64 -20.92 -1.00
C MET A 1 30.85 -19.61 -1.12
N HIS A 2 30.53 -19.21 -2.35
CA HIS A 2 30.14 -17.84 -2.70
C HIS A 2 28.70 -17.49 -2.27
N ARG A 3 28.54 -16.36 -1.56
CA ARG A 3 27.28 -15.63 -1.34
C ARG A 3 26.76 -15.10 -2.68
N ILE A 4 25.95 -15.88 -3.39
CA ILE A 4 25.19 -15.43 -4.58
C ILE A 4 23.67 -15.47 -4.33
N ALA A 5 23.22 -16.12 -3.26
CA ALA A 5 21.78 -16.33 -3.01
C ALA A 5 21.07 -15.19 -2.24
N SER A 6 21.76 -14.10 -1.88
CA SER A 6 21.17 -12.98 -1.12
C SER A 6 21.15 -11.65 -1.89
N SER A 7 21.61 -11.62 -3.13
CA SER A 7 21.68 -10.38 -3.90
C SER A 7 20.47 -10.31 -4.81
N ASP A 8 19.42 -9.62 -4.38
CA ASP A 8 18.44 -9.02 -5.29
C ASP A 8 19.17 -8.03 -6.20
N PRO A 9 19.68 -8.46 -7.38
CA PRO A 9 20.71 -7.71 -8.09
C PRO A 9 20.11 -6.51 -8.84
N LEU A 10 18.79 -6.54 -9.03
CA LEU A 10 18.00 -5.48 -9.65
C LEU A 10 17.38 -4.55 -8.59
N ALA A 11 17.61 -4.83 -7.30
CA ALA A 11 16.99 -4.15 -6.17
C ALA A 11 15.45 -4.08 -6.28
N LEU A 12 14.81 -5.13 -6.81
CA LEU A 12 13.36 -5.19 -6.98
C LEU A 12 12.63 -5.12 -5.63
N GLY A 13 13.16 -5.70 -4.57
CA GLY A 13 12.57 -5.68 -3.22
C GLY A 13 12.44 -4.25 -2.67
N PRO A 14 13.55 -3.49 -2.54
CA PRO A 14 13.49 -2.08 -2.16
C PRO A 14 12.60 -1.23 -3.08
N ARG A 15 12.63 -1.48 -4.40
CA ARG A 15 11.79 -0.76 -5.38
C ARG A 15 10.29 -1.07 -5.19
N SER A 16 9.92 -2.32 -4.91
CA SER A 16 8.55 -2.73 -4.59
C SER A 16 8.03 -1.99 -3.36
N ILE A 17 8.82 -1.96 -2.28
CA ILE A 17 8.45 -1.23 -1.05
C ILE A 17 8.28 0.26 -1.34
N ALA A 18 9.22 0.87 -2.07
CA ALA A 18 9.15 2.28 -2.44
C ALA A 18 7.90 2.58 -3.28
N LEU A 19 7.58 1.73 -4.26
CA LEU A 19 6.38 1.86 -5.09
C LEU A 19 5.12 1.77 -4.23
N LEU A 20 4.99 0.76 -3.37
CA LEU A 20 3.81 0.57 -2.52
C LEU A 20 3.60 1.75 -1.56
N ARG A 21 4.67 2.29 -0.96
CA ARG A 21 4.60 3.50 -0.13
C ARG A 21 4.22 4.74 -0.94
N ARG A 22 4.77 4.89 -2.15
CA ARG A 22 4.43 6.01 -3.06
C ARG A 22 2.96 5.98 -3.48
N GLU A 23 2.39 4.80 -3.69
CA GLU A 23 0.99 4.61 -4.10
C GLU A 23 0.02 4.52 -2.91
N GLY A 24 0.53 4.32 -1.69
CA GLY A 24 -0.24 4.12 -0.48
C GLY A 24 -1.05 2.82 -0.48
N LEU A 25 -0.52 1.74 -1.05
CA LEU A 25 -1.26 0.49 -1.23
C LEU A 25 -0.87 -0.57 -0.20
N LEU A 26 -1.88 -1.20 0.40
CA LEU A 26 -1.72 -2.30 1.36
C LEU A 26 -1.60 -3.65 0.64
N VAL A 27 -0.56 -3.80 -0.19
CA VAL A 27 -0.23 -5.06 -0.88
C VAL A 27 1.00 -5.66 -0.21
N ASP A 28 1.08 -7.00 -0.12
CA ASP A 28 2.28 -7.68 0.37
C ASP A 28 3.48 -7.33 -0.55
N PRO A 29 4.55 -6.70 -0.03
CA PRO A 29 5.73 -6.39 -0.83
C PRO A 29 6.36 -7.62 -1.47
N GLN A 30 6.24 -8.79 -0.84
CA GLN A 30 6.74 -10.06 -1.38
C GLN A 30 5.96 -10.48 -2.62
N ARG A 31 4.63 -10.35 -2.63
CA ARG A 31 3.79 -10.67 -3.82
C ARG A 31 4.19 -9.81 -5.02
N LEU A 32 4.45 -8.52 -4.78
CA LEU A 32 4.89 -7.60 -5.84
C LEU A 32 6.30 -7.93 -6.33
N TYR A 33 7.22 -8.22 -5.41
CA TYR A 33 8.59 -8.63 -5.74
C TYR A 33 8.63 -9.91 -6.58
N GLU A 34 7.94 -10.96 -6.16
CA GLU A 34 7.89 -12.25 -6.86
C GLU A 34 7.26 -12.10 -8.25
N GLY A 35 6.14 -11.38 -8.34
CA GLY A 35 5.52 -11.09 -9.63
C GLY A 35 6.43 -10.28 -10.56
N ALA A 36 7.19 -9.32 -10.03
CA ALA A 36 8.10 -8.51 -10.81
C ALA A 36 9.31 -9.31 -11.31
N ILE A 37 9.82 -10.27 -10.53
CA ILE A 37 10.87 -11.19 -10.99
C ILE A 37 10.37 -12.01 -12.18
N ILE A 38 9.17 -12.57 -12.08
CA ILE A 38 8.57 -13.37 -13.16
C ILE A 38 8.45 -12.51 -14.43
N GLU A 39 7.97 -11.28 -14.29
CA GLU A 39 7.86 -10.35 -15.42
C GLU A 39 9.18 -10.03 -16.08
N VAL A 40 10.20 -9.73 -15.27
CA VAL A 40 11.54 -9.45 -15.78
C VAL A 40 12.09 -10.68 -16.52
N ALA A 41 11.92 -11.88 -15.96
CA ALA A 41 12.40 -13.12 -16.56
C ALA A 41 11.70 -13.45 -17.89
N CYS A 42 10.37 -13.32 -17.94
CA CYS A 42 9.58 -13.55 -19.16
C CYS A 42 10.00 -12.59 -20.27
N GLU A 43 10.13 -11.30 -19.95
CA GLU A 43 10.42 -10.27 -20.95
C GLU A 43 11.87 -10.33 -21.45
N MET A 44 12.83 -10.61 -20.57
CA MET A 44 14.21 -10.89 -21.00
C MET A 44 14.33 -12.13 -21.90
N SER A 45 13.34 -13.03 -21.86
CA SER A 45 13.30 -14.21 -22.73
C SER A 45 12.56 -13.95 -24.06
N LEU A 46 11.72 -12.91 -24.13
CA LEU A 46 10.87 -12.60 -25.28
C LEU A 46 11.37 -11.41 -26.11
N GLU A 47 12.03 -10.44 -25.47
CA GLU A 47 12.59 -9.28 -26.15
C GLU A 47 13.95 -9.65 -26.78
N ASP A 48 14.10 -9.39 -28.08
CA ASP A 48 15.37 -9.55 -28.82
C ASP A 48 16.49 -8.61 -28.33
N ARG A 49 16.19 -7.75 -27.35
CA ARG A 49 17.11 -6.75 -26.85
C ARG A 49 16.87 -6.46 -25.37
N ALA A 50 17.92 -6.66 -24.58
CA ALA A 50 17.98 -6.15 -23.22
C ALA A 50 17.96 -4.61 -23.18
N PRO A 51 17.32 -3.98 -22.17
CA PRO A 51 17.34 -2.54 -22.01
C PRO A 51 18.77 -2.02 -21.92
N ARG A 52 19.02 -0.83 -22.47
CA ARG A 52 20.34 -0.20 -22.29
C ARG A 52 20.54 0.17 -20.82
N PRO A 53 21.78 0.24 -20.32
CA PRO A 53 22.06 0.61 -18.93
C PRO A 53 21.31 1.86 -18.45
N GLU A 54 21.20 2.89 -19.28
CA GLU A 54 20.49 4.14 -19.00
C GLU A 54 18.94 4.01 -18.97
N GLU A 55 18.39 2.94 -19.55
CA GLU A 55 16.95 2.66 -19.61
C GLU A 55 16.49 1.71 -18.51
N VAL A 56 17.43 1.01 -17.82
CA VAL A 56 17.12 -0.06 -16.85
C VAL A 56 16.16 0.41 -15.77
N ASP A 57 16.37 1.59 -15.19
CA ASP A 57 15.52 2.08 -14.09
C ASP A 57 14.07 2.30 -14.52
N GLY A 58 13.86 2.97 -15.66
CA GLY A 58 12.53 3.20 -16.21
C GLY A 58 11.86 1.90 -16.65
N TRP A 59 12.64 0.99 -17.25
CA TRP A 59 12.17 -0.33 -17.66
C TRP A 59 11.69 -1.15 -16.45
N LEU A 60 12.49 -1.25 -15.38
CA LEU A 60 12.13 -1.95 -14.14
C LEU A 60 10.91 -1.31 -13.45
N ALA A 61 10.84 0.02 -13.40
CA ALA A 61 9.69 0.72 -12.83
C ALA A 61 8.39 0.37 -13.57
N GLY A 62 8.41 0.36 -14.90
CA GLY A 62 7.25 -0.04 -15.70
C GLY A 62 6.83 -1.49 -15.47
N ARG A 63 7.77 -2.41 -15.23
CA ARG A 63 7.47 -3.82 -14.91
C ARG A 63 6.83 -3.96 -13.53
N LEU A 64 7.32 -3.22 -12.54
CA LEU A 64 6.70 -3.17 -11.20
C LEU A 64 5.28 -2.60 -11.25
N GLU A 65 5.06 -1.52 -11.99
CA GLU A 65 3.73 -0.90 -12.14
C GLU A 65 2.74 -1.83 -12.85
N ARG A 66 3.16 -2.52 -13.93
CA ARG A 66 2.34 -3.55 -14.59
C ARG A 66 2.01 -4.72 -13.68
N THR A 67 2.98 -5.18 -12.90
CA THR A 67 2.78 -6.27 -11.93
C THR A 67 1.79 -5.86 -10.86
N LEU A 68 1.95 -4.66 -10.29
CA LEU A 68 1.05 -4.10 -9.30
C LEU A 68 -0.38 -4.00 -9.85
N ALA A 69 -0.56 -3.47 -11.06
CA ALA A 69 -1.88 -3.38 -11.69
C ALA A 69 -2.53 -4.77 -11.86
N ARG A 70 -1.76 -5.79 -12.25
CA ARG A 70 -2.26 -7.18 -12.33
C ARG A 70 -2.64 -7.76 -10.98
N ILE A 71 -1.86 -7.50 -9.93
CA ILE A 71 -2.20 -7.92 -8.57
C ILE A 71 -3.52 -7.28 -8.14
N LEU A 72 -3.69 -5.96 -8.32
CA LEU A 72 -4.91 -5.26 -7.94
C LEU A 72 -6.14 -5.76 -8.72
N ASN A 73 -6.00 -6.01 -10.03
CA ASN A 73 -7.08 -6.56 -10.84
C ASN A 73 -7.47 -7.98 -10.38
N ARG A 74 -6.47 -8.83 -10.13
CA ARG A 74 -6.71 -10.19 -9.60
C ARG A 74 -7.37 -10.16 -8.23
N ASP A 75 -6.94 -9.26 -7.35
CA ASP A 75 -7.50 -9.10 -6.01
C ASP A 75 -8.96 -8.64 -6.07
N ALA A 76 -9.30 -7.75 -7.01
CA ALA A 76 -10.68 -7.35 -7.26
C ALA A 76 -11.54 -8.49 -7.84
N GLU A 77 -10.99 -9.30 -8.75
CA GLU A 77 -11.66 -10.49 -9.29
C GLU A 77 -11.88 -11.56 -8.22
N TRP A 78 -10.90 -11.77 -7.34
CA TRP A 78 -10.98 -12.68 -6.20
C TRP A 78 -12.19 -12.36 -5.32
N VAL A 79 -12.32 -11.10 -4.90
CA VAL A 79 -13.47 -10.65 -4.10
C VAL A 79 -14.77 -10.79 -4.87
N ARG A 80 -14.80 -10.42 -6.16
CA ARG A 80 -16.00 -10.53 -7.01
C ARG A 80 -16.49 -11.98 -7.14
N ASN A 81 -15.58 -12.94 -7.18
CA ASN A 81 -15.88 -14.36 -7.29
C ASN A 81 -16.17 -15.03 -5.93
N GLY A 82 -16.15 -14.27 -4.83
CA GLY A 82 -16.40 -14.78 -3.48
C GLY A 82 -15.20 -15.51 -2.85
N GLY A 83 -14.00 -15.35 -3.38
CA GLY A 83 -12.78 -15.98 -2.91
C GLY A 83 -12.03 -16.77 -4.00
N GLY A 84 -11.03 -17.53 -3.58
CA GLY A 84 -10.25 -18.43 -4.42
C GLY A 84 -9.56 -19.50 -3.58
N ASP A 85 -8.84 -20.40 -4.24
CA ASP A 85 -8.37 -21.66 -3.62
C ASP A 85 -7.18 -21.50 -2.67
N ASP A 86 -6.43 -20.40 -2.78
CA ASP A 86 -5.22 -20.12 -1.99
C ASP A 86 -5.38 -18.89 -1.06
N PRO A 87 -5.74 -19.11 0.22
CA PRO A 87 -5.90 -18.03 1.20
C PRO A 87 -4.62 -17.21 1.43
N ALA A 88 -3.44 -17.74 1.15
CA ALA A 88 -2.19 -17.00 1.33
C ALA A 88 -2.03 -15.89 0.27
N GLN A 89 -2.73 -16.01 -0.86
CA GLN A 89 -2.75 -15.01 -1.92
C GLN A 89 -3.96 -14.06 -1.85
N ALA A 90 -4.83 -14.23 -0.86
CA ALA A 90 -6.00 -13.39 -0.69
C ALA A 90 -5.61 -11.91 -0.45
N PRO A 91 -6.39 -10.94 -0.94
CA PRO A 91 -6.03 -9.51 -0.85
C PRO A 91 -5.76 -9.03 0.57
N GLY A 92 -6.54 -9.51 1.54
CA GLY A 92 -6.46 -9.09 2.95
C GLY A 92 -5.43 -9.85 3.78
N ALA A 93 -4.81 -10.92 3.25
CA ALA A 93 -3.97 -11.82 4.02
C ALA A 93 -2.78 -11.12 4.71
N PHE A 94 -2.08 -10.25 3.97
CA PHE A 94 -0.94 -9.49 4.49
C PHE A 94 -1.36 -8.55 5.62
N LEU A 95 -2.43 -7.78 5.40
CA LEU A 95 -2.93 -6.81 6.37
C LEU A 95 -3.45 -7.50 7.63
N ALA A 96 -4.22 -8.58 7.46
CA ALA A 96 -4.75 -9.38 8.55
C ALA A 96 -3.64 -9.96 9.43
N ARG A 97 -2.58 -10.53 8.81
CA ARG A 97 -1.41 -11.02 9.54
C ARG A 97 -0.70 -9.91 10.30
N THR A 98 -0.52 -8.75 9.66
CA THR A 98 0.24 -7.62 10.23
C THR A 98 -0.49 -7.00 11.42
N LEU A 99 -1.81 -6.86 11.32
CA LEU A 99 -2.66 -6.22 12.34
C LEU A 99 -3.33 -7.23 13.29
N ARG A 100 -3.05 -8.54 13.12
CA ARG A 100 -3.70 -9.65 13.86
C ARG A 100 -5.23 -9.60 13.77
N LEU A 101 -5.75 -9.32 12.58
CA LEU A 101 -7.17 -9.33 12.26
C LEU A 101 -7.58 -10.69 11.68
N ASP A 102 -8.89 -10.93 11.62
CA ASP A 102 -9.46 -12.11 10.96
C ASP A 102 -9.28 -12.00 9.43
N PRO A 103 -8.44 -12.84 8.80
CA PRO A 103 -8.18 -12.75 7.36
C PRO A 103 -9.46 -12.92 6.52
N ALA A 104 -10.42 -13.73 6.97
CA ALA A 104 -11.68 -13.97 6.25
C ALA A 104 -12.53 -12.70 6.10
N ARG A 105 -12.24 -11.65 6.88
CA ARG A 105 -12.97 -10.37 6.86
C ARG A 105 -12.22 -9.26 6.15
N MET A 106 -10.96 -9.47 5.75
CA MET A 106 -10.10 -8.38 5.28
C MET A 106 -10.02 -8.26 3.77
N ASP A 107 -10.48 -9.24 2.99
CA ASP A 107 -10.35 -9.23 1.53
C ASP A 107 -11.11 -8.06 0.88
N GLU A 108 -12.41 -7.96 1.13
CA GLU A 108 -13.23 -6.87 0.60
C GLU A 108 -12.79 -5.50 1.13
N PRO A 109 -12.58 -5.29 2.46
CA PRO A 109 -12.04 -4.04 2.98
C PRO A 109 -10.72 -3.59 2.33
N THR A 110 -9.81 -4.54 2.08
CA THR A 110 -8.51 -4.23 1.46
C THR A 110 -8.68 -3.75 0.02
N VAL A 111 -9.51 -4.44 -0.78
CA VAL A 111 -9.81 -4.02 -2.16
C VAL A 111 -10.53 -2.67 -2.18
N ARG A 112 -11.48 -2.43 -1.27
CA ARG A 112 -12.16 -1.12 -1.15
C ARG A 112 -11.20 0.00 -0.80
N PHE A 113 -10.26 -0.25 0.13
CA PHE A 113 -9.20 0.71 0.45
C PHE A 113 -8.31 1.00 -0.77
N HIS A 114 -7.94 -0.01 -1.57
CA HIS A 114 -7.16 0.21 -2.79
C HIS A 114 -7.89 1.08 -3.83
N ASN A 115 -9.22 1.14 -3.80
CA ASN A 115 -10.04 1.97 -4.70
C ASN A 115 -10.24 3.42 -4.22
N LEU A 116 -9.74 3.80 -3.03
CA LEU A 116 -9.77 5.18 -2.56
C LEU A 116 -9.03 6.14 -3.51
N SER A 117 -9.10 7.45 -3.23
CA SER A 117 -8.21 8.38 -3.91
C SER A 117 -6.74 8.13 -3.50
N LYS A 118 -5.79 8.35 -4.42
CA LYS A 118 -4.35 8.29 -4.08
C LYS A 118 -3.99 9.27 -2.94
N ARG A 119 -4.69 10.41 -2.87
CA ARG A 119 -4.54 11.40 -1.79
C ARG A 119 -4.85 10.76 -0.43
N THR A 120 -6.05 10.20 -0.28
CA THR A 120 -6.53 9.57 0.96
C THR A 120 -5.60 8.44 1.40
N ARG A 121 -5.25 7.53 0.48
CA ARG A 121 -4.32 6.43 0.77
C ARG A 121 -2.95 6.89 1.27
N ARG A 122 -2.36 7.90 0.63
CA ARG A 122 -1.03 8.40 1.02
C ARG A 122 -1.06 9.13 2.37
N ARG A 123 -2.12 9.88 2.65
CA ARG A 123 -2.32 10.53 3.97
C ARG A 123 -2.51 9.49 5.07
N PHE A 124 -3.27 8.42 4.81
CA PHE A 124 -3.37 7.28 5.73
C PHE A 124 -1.98 6.67 6.02
N PHE A 125 -1.17 6.41 4.99
CA PHE A 125 0.19 5.88 5.16
C PHE A 125 1.06 6.80 6.02
N ALA A 126 1.04 8.11 5.74
CA ALA A 126 1.84 9.08 6.49
C ALA A 126 1.49 9.06 7.99
N LEU A 127 0.20 9.03 8.32
CA LEU A 127 -0.27 9.04 9.71
C LEU A 127 -0.01 7.71 10.42
N VAL A 128 -0.46 6.61 9.81
CA VAL A 128 -0.53 5.30 10.50
C VAL A 128 0.78 4.54 10.42
N LEU A 129 1.48 4.61 9.28
CA LEU A 129 2.69 3.83 9.04
C LEU A 129 3.96 4.64 9.26
N ASP A 130 3.96 5.92 8.87
CA ASP A 130 5.12 6.80 9.06
C ASP A 130 5.07 7.56 10.41
N GLY A 131 3.94 7.49 11.13
CA GLY A 131 3.77 8.11 12.45
C GLY A 131 3.78 9.65 12.40
N TRP A 132 3.38 10.25 11.28
CA TRP A 132 3.31 11.70 11.15
C TRP A 132 2.12 12.26 11.91
N THR A 133 2.21 13.54 12.27
CA THR A 133 1.10 14.28 12.87
C THR A 133 0.14 14.80 11.79
N LEU A 134 -1.04 15.29 12.18
CA LEU A 134 -2.00 15.86 11.22
C LEU A 134 -1.41 17.09 10.53
N THR A 135 -0.76 17.98 11.29
CA THR A 135 -0.18 19.22 10.78
C THR A 135 0.96 18.93 9.81
N LYS A 136 1.90 18.04 10.15
CA LYS A 136 2.98 17.65 9.23
C LYS A 136 2.43 17.03 7.94
N THR A 137 1.37 16.24 8.05
CA THR A 137 0.73 15.63 6.88
C THR A 137 0.03 16.68 6.01
N ALA A 138 -0.65 17.65 6.61
CA ALA A 138 -1.28 18.77 5.92
C ALA A 138 -0.24 19.64 5.19
N GLU A 139 0.88 19.96 5.83
CA GLU A 139 1.98 20.72 5.21
C GLU A 139 2.54 20.01 3.96
N TRP A 140 2.74 18.70 4.04
CA TRP A 140 3.36 17.93 2.96
C TRP A 140 2.41 17.63 1.79
N PHE A 141 1.15 17.33 2.09
CA PHE A 141 0.15 16.91 1.10
C PHE A 141 -0.85 18.02 0.73
N GLY A 142 -0.71 19.21 1.32
CA GLY A 142 -1.70 20.29 1.27
C GLY A 142 -2.96 19.95 2.08
N GLY A 143 -3.86 20.93 2.19
CA GLY A 143 -5.11 20.82 2.95
C GLY A 143 -4.99 21.30 4.40
N ASP A 144 -6.04 21.07 5.19
CA ASP A 144 -6.06 21.35 6.62
C ASP A 144 -6.15 20.08 7.48
N ALA A 145 -5.88 20.20 8.79
CA ALA A 145 -5.89 19.07 9.71
C ALA A 145 -7.23 18.33 9.76
N ARG A 146 -8.36 19.01 9.52
CA ARG A 146 -9.69 18.37 9.49
C ARG A 146 -9.82 17.49 8.25
N GLU A 147 -9.43 17.99 7.08
CA GLU A 147 -9.42 17.20 5.85
C GLU A 147 -8.52 15.96 5.96
N ILE A 148 -7.36 16.09 6.61
CA ILE A 148 -6.46 14.96 6.89
C ILE A 148 -7.14 13.93 7.80
N ALA A 149 -7.81 14.40 8.86
CA ALA A 149 -8.52 13.54 9.80
C ALA A 149 -9.72 12.83 9.14
N ASP A 150 -10.44 13.52 8.26
CA ASP A 150 -11.54 12.92 7.46
C ASP A 150 -11.02 11.84 6.51
N ASP A 151 -9.90 12.06 5.81
CA ASP A 151 -9.26 11.05 4.97
C ASP A 151 -8.82 9.82 5.78
N LEU A 152 -8.27 10.03 6.98
CA LEU A 152 -7.91 8.95 7.90
C LEU A 152 -9.16 8.16 8.34
N TRP A 153 -10.24 8.86 8.69
CA TRP A 153 -11.49 8.21 9.08
C TRP A 153 -12.07 7.37 7.95
N GLU A 154 -12.13 7.90 6.72
CA GLU A 154 -12.64 7.18 5.55
C GLU A 154 -11.86 5.88 5.33
N ALA A 155 -10.53 5.96 5.39
CA ALA A 155 -9.66 4.80 5.28
C ALA A 155 -9.91 3.75 6.39
N LEU A 156 -9.98 4.18 7.66
CA LEU A 156 -10.22 3.27 8.79
C LEU A 156 -11.62 2.64 8.72
N PHE A 157 -12.63 3.40 8.31
CA PHE A 157 -13.99 2.92 8.13
C PHE A 157 -14.06 1.85 7.04
N LEU A 158 -13.44 2.10 5.87
CA LEU A 158 -13.40 1.10 4.79
C LEU A 158 -12.63 -0.17 5.16
N LEU A 159 -11.60 -0.04 6.00
CA LEU A 159 -10.87 -1.19 6.55
C LEU A 159 -11.64 -1.94 7.64
N GLY A 160 -12.82 -1.48 8.04
CA GLY A 160 -13.62 -2.05 9.12
C GLY A 160 -13.00 -1.85 10.52
N LEU A 161 -12.08 -0.88 10.64
CA LEU A 161 -11.36 -0.55 11.87
C LEU A 161 -12.02 0.58 12.66
N ALA A 162 -12.91 1.34 12.01
CA ALA A 162 -13.75 2.37 12.63
C ALA A 162 -15.23 2.05 12.41
N ARG A 163 -16.09 2.62 13.26
CA ARG A 163 -17.54 2.56 13.13
C ARG A 163 -18.09 3.97 12.95
N GLU A 164 -19.21 4.09 12.25
CA GLU A 164 -19.83 5.38 11.94
C GLU A 164 -20.18 6.17 13.20
N GLU A 165 -20.72 5.48 14.22
CA GLU A 165 -21.10 6.10 15.49
C GLU A 165 -19.94 6.75 16.25
N HIS A 166 -18.69 6.43 15.89
CA HIS A 166 -17.50 6.98 16.52
C HIS A 166 -16.86 8.12 15.73
N ARG A 167 -17.41 8.50 14.56
CA ARG A 167 -16.77 9.46 13.65
C ARG A 167 -16.48 10.80 14.32
N GLU A 168 -17.50 11.47 14.84
CA GLU A 168 -17.35 12.81 15.41
C GLU A 168 -16.39 12.81 16.60
N GLY A 169 -16.58 11.89 17.55
CA GLY A 169 -15.72 11.76 18.72
C GLY A 169 -14.26 11.45 18.38
N MET A 170 -14.00 10.63 17.34
CA MET A 170 -12.64 10.34 16.89
C MET A 170 -11.99 11.57 16.25
N LEU A 171 -12.71 12.28 15.39
CA LEU A 171 -12.17 13.46 14.70
C LEU A 171 -11.85 14.58 15.69
N ASP A 172 -12.73 14.83 16.65
CA ASP A 172 -12.52 15.83 17.68
C ASP A 172 -11.34 15.47 18.59
N GLU A 173 -11.20 14.19 18.95
CA GLU A 173 -10.07 13.69 19.73
C GLU A 173 -8.73 13.85 18.98
N LEU A 174 -8.70 13.53 17.69
CA LEU A 174 -7.51 13.68 16.86
C LEU A 174 -7.05 15.14 16.77
N LEU A 175 -8.00 16.06 16.50
CA LEU A 175 -7.71 17.48 16.42
C LEU A 175 -7.25 18.05 17.77
N ARG A 176 -7.90 17.64 18.86
CA ARG A 176 -7.52 18.06 20.22
C ARG A 176 -6.11 17.59 20.58
N ARG A 177 -5.73 16.37 20.21
CA ARG A 177 -4.37 15.85 20.40
C ARG A 177 -3.35 16.63 19.61
N GLU A 178 -3.65 16.96 18.36
CA GLU A 178 -2.77 17.77 17.52
C GLU A 178 -2.52 19.14 18.15
N SER A 179 -3.58 19.85 18.56
CA SER A 179 -3.44 21.13 19.26
C SER A 179 -2.64 21.03 20.55
N THR A 180 -2.67 19.88 21.23
CA THR A 180 -1.87 19.67 22.44
C THR A 180 -0.38 19.48 22.11
N LEU A 181 -0.06 18.80 21.00
CA LEU A 181 1.32 18.58 20.54
C LEU A 181 1.96 19.89 20.06
N GLU A 182 1.21 20.75 19.39
CA GLU A 182 1.70 22.06 18.92
C GLU A 182 2.04 23.03 20.05
N ASN A 183 1.44 22.85 21.23
CA ASN A 183 1.66 23.70 22.40
C ASN A 183 2.78 23.20 23.33
N GLN A 184 3.51 22.15 22.97
CA GLN A 184 4.68 21.69 23.72
C GLN A 184 5.95 22.41 23.19
N PRO A 185 6.64 23.20 24.03
CA PRO A 185 7.80 24.00 23.62
C PRO A 185 9.05 23.17 23.33
#